data_AF-A0A1A0KSD0-F1
#
_entry.id   AF-A0A1A0KSD0-F1
#
_cell.length_a   1.000
_cell.length_b   1.000
_cell.length_c   1.000
_cell.angle_alpha   90.00
_cell.angle_beta   90.00
_cell.angle_gamma   90.00
#
_symmetry.space_group_name_H-M   'P 1'
#
loop_
_entity.id
_entity.type
_entity.pdbx_description
1 polymer ?
#
loop_
_entity_poly.entity_id
_entity_poly.type
_entity_poly.pdbx_seq_one_letter_code
_entity_poly.pdbx_strand_id
1 'polypeptide(L)'
;MTEQHETPGGVSGRALNSVSGKSINKDIPQATVTRLATYLRVLAVLADEGVLIVSSEELAVAAGVGSAKLRKDLSFLGPNGVRGVGYDVAKLRNRIEDVLGLADGHRVILVGAGNLGRALAGYGGFSRRGFTMVGIFDNDPAVIGASVAGLRVLDTARLRPAVAELAPTIAVVTVPDAAAQAVCDELVAAGVQCILSFSPVNLAVPATVEVRRVDLAVELQMLSFERARSAELEATEPAATERVAAGETVHAVSTPIGRRMAGRAAHQPTPRKTTSHSATEPTSKGSVVAP
;
A
#
# COMPACT_ATOMS: atom_id res chain seq x y z
N MET A 1 -59.62 -48.10 19.17
CA MET A 1 -59.66 -47.06 18.14
C MET A 1 -58.80 -45.91 18.65
N THR A 2 -57.47 -45.94 18.52
CA THR A 2 -56.67 -45.54 17.31
C THR A 2 -57.11 -44.18 16.79
N GLU A 3 -56.28 -43.16 16.57
CA GLU A 3 -54.81 -43.08 16.44
C GLU A 3 -54.37 -41.62 16.53
N GLN A 4 -53.10 -41.44 16.91
CA GLN A 4 -52.30 -40.22 16.82
C GLN A 4 -51.93 -39.93 15.34
N HIS A 5 -51.70 -38.66 14.98
CA HIS A 5 -50.77 -38.28 13.89
C HIS A 5 -50.34 -36.81 14.13
N GLU A 6 -49.18 -36.58 14.75
CA GLU A 6 -47.85 -36.41 14.11
C GLU A 6 -47.72 -35.14 13.27
N THR A 7 -46.96 -34.20 13.84
CA THR A 7 -46.12 -33.26 13.10
C THR A 7 -44.96 -34.01 12.44
N PRO A 8 -44.68 -33.84 11.13
CA PRO A 8 -43.37 -34.17 10.59
C PRO A 8 -42.43 -33.00 10.96
N GLY A 9 -41.27 -33.21 11.57
CA GLY A 9 -40.30 -34.25 11.23
C GLY A 9 -39.27 -33.59 10.30
N GLY A 10 -38.16 -33.15 10.89
CA GLY A 10 -37.11 -32.43 10.19
C GLY A 10 -36.46 -33.24 9.07
N VAL A 11 -35.89 -32.51 8.10
CA VAL A 11 -34.84 -33.04 7.25
C VAL A 11 -33.55 -32.31 7.63
N SER A 12 -32.82 -32.93 8.56
CA SER A 12 -31.37 -32.79 8.62
C SER A 12 -30.81 -33.53 7.41
N GLY A 13 -30.01 -32.85 6.59
CA GLY A 13 -29.51 -33.44 5.36
C GLY A 13 -28.48 -32.58 4.65
N ARG A 14 -27.33 -32.43 5.31
CA ARG A 14 -26.03 -32.72 4.69
C ARG A 14 -25.56 -31.72 3.62
N ALA A 15 -24.76 -30.74 4.04
CA ALA A 15 -23.31 -30.79 3.85
C ALA A 15 -22.89 -30.86 2.38
N LEU A 16 -22.72 -29.68 1.78
CA LEU A 16 -21.76 -29.50 0.70
C LEU A 16 -20.48 -28.91 1.31
N ASN A 17 -19.59 -29.85 1.63
CA ASN A 17 -18.13 -29.76 1.65
C ASN A 17 -17.57 -28.40 1.20
N SER A 18 -17.00 -27.64 2.13
CA SER A 18 -15.57 -27.66 2.43
C SER A 18 -14.69 -27.24 1.24
N VAL A 19 -14.77 -25.97 0.88
CA VAL A 19 -13.55 -25.26 0.52
C VAL A 19 -12.93 -24.82 1.84
N SER A 20 -11.67 -25.16 2.06
CA SER A 20 -10.89 -24.91 3.28
C SER A 20 -10.78 -23.40 3.57
N GLY A 21 -11.85 -22.80 4.07
CA GLY A 21 -11.92 -21.39 4.44
C GLY A 21 -11.24 -21.19 5.78
N LYS A 22 -9.96 -20.83 5.75
CA LYS A 22 -9.26 -20.21 6.89
C LYS A 22 -10.13 -19.06 7.38
N SER A 23 -10.69 -19.18 8.59
CA SER A 23 -11.57 -18.16 9.18
C SER A 23 -10.81 -16.83 9.22
N ILE A 24 -11.15 -15.92 8.31
CA ILE A 24 -10.66 -14.53 8.37
C ILE A 24 -11.14 -14.01 9.73
N ASN A 25 -10.19 -13.72 10.60
CA ASN A 25 -10.44 -13.35 11.99
C ASN A 25 -11.24 -12.04 11.99
N LYS A 26 -12.57 -12.13 12.13
CA LYS A 26 -13.52 -10.99 12.07
C LYS A 26 -13.32 -9.97 13.20
N ASP A 27 -12.35 -10.20 14.09
CA ASP A 27 -12.13 -9.43 15.32
C ASP A 27 -11.04 -8.35 15.21
N ILE A 28 -10.45 -8.12 14.03
CA ILE A 28 -9.42 -7.10 13.86
C ILE A 28 -10.06 -5.72 13.66
N PRO A 29 -9.77 -4.71 14.51
CA PRO A 29 -10.30 -3.37 14.32
C PRO A 29 -9.87 -2.76 12.98
N GLN A 30 -10.77 -2.03 12.32
CA GLN A 30 -10.47 -1.37 11.03
C GLN A 30 -9.23 -0.47 11.07
N ALA A 31 -9.05 0.29 12.17
CA ALA A 31 -7.85 1.10 12.36
C ALA A 31 -6.56 0.25 12.41
N THR A 32 -6.65 -0.99 12.89
CA THR A 32 -5.52 -1.95 12.88
C THR A 32 -5.30 -2.49 11.47
N VAL A 33 -6.34 -2.82 10.70
CA VAL A 33 -6.23 -3.21 9.28
C VAL A 33 -5.46 -2.16 8.47
N THR A 34 -5.80 -0.88 8.61
CA THR A 34 -5.07 0.22 7.94
C THR A 34 -3.58 0.24 8.32
N ARG A 35 -3.26 0.00 9.60
CA ARG A 35 -1.86 -0.04 10.06
C ARG A 35 -1.12 -1.29 9.62
N LEU A 36 -1.80 -2.44 9.53
CA LEU A 36 -1.22 -3.67 8.98
C LEU A 36 -0.77 -3.46 7.53
N ALA A 37 -1.55 -2.75 6.71
CA ALA A 37 -1.14 -2.37 5.36
C ALA A 37 0.12 -1.48 5.35
N THR A 38 0.25 -0.55 6.31
CA THR A 38 1.47 0.24 6.50
C THR A 38 2.67 -0.62 6.90
N TYR A 39 2.48 -1.58 7.82
CA TYR A 39 3.55 -2.50 8.23
C TYR A 39 4.00 -3.37 7.07
N LEU A 40 3.06 -3.84 6.25
CA LEU A 40 3.36 -4.62 5.06
C LEU A 40 4.26 -3.85 4.08
N ARG A 41 4.00 -2.55 3.88
CA ARG A 41 4.88 -1.68 3.07
C ARG A 41 6.30 -1.61 3.62
N VAL A 42 6.45 -1.44 4.93
CA VAL A 42 7.78 -1.37 5.57
C VAL A 42 8.50 -2.71 5.49
N LEU A 43 7.80 -3.81 5.76
CA LEU A 43 8.35 -5.17 5.66
C LEU A 43 8.78 -5.52 4.25
N ALA A 44 8.08 -5.04 3.22
CA ALA A 44 8.49 -5.22 1.84
C ALA A 44 9.84 -4.54 1.55
N VAL A 45 10.04 -3.31 2.02
CA VAL A 45 11.33 -2.60 1.89
C VAL A 45 12.44 -3.33 2.62
N LEU A 46 12.20 -3.74 3.87
CA LEU A 46 13.18 -4.50 4.66
C LEU A 46 13.54 -5.84 3.98
N ALA A 47 12.56 -6.51 3.38
CA ALA A 47 12.79 -7.75 2.64
C ALA A 47 13.64 -7.52 1.38
N ASP A 48 13.37 -6.44 0.63
CA ASP A 48 14.15 -6.05 -0.55
C ASP A 48 15.61 -5.69 -0.18
N GLU A 49 15.82 -5.18 1.04
CA GLU A 49 17.16 -4.91 1.62
C GLU A 49 17.84 -6.16 2.21
N GLY A 50 17.18 -7.32 2.21
CA GLY A 50 17.72 -8.58 2.73
C GLY A 50 17.71 -8.69 4.25
N VAL A 51 16.94 -7.85 4.96
CA VAL A 51 16.80 -7.91 6.42
C VAL A 51 15.97 -9.14 6.80
N LEU A 52 16.56 -10.00 7.62
CA LEU A 52 15.92 -11.26 8.05
C LEU A 52 15.08 -11.10 9.32
N ILE A 53 15.57 -10.30 10.27
CA ILE A 53 14.95 -10.10 11.58
C ILE A 53 14.83 -8.59 11.83
N VAL A 54 13.68 -8.16 12.34
CA VAL A 54 13.44 -6.77 12.75
C VAL A 54 12.85 -6.72 14.16
N SER A 55 13.33 -5.80 14.99
CA SER A 55 12.77 -5.60 16.33
C SER A 55 11.41 -4.87 16.27
N SER A 56 10.65 -4.93 17.37
CA SER A 56 9.40 -4.17 17.48
C SER A 56 9.59 -2.65 17.54
N GLU A 57 10.80 -2.19 17.86
CA GLU A 57 11.11 -0.78 17.95
C GLU A 57 11.47 -0.24 16.57
N GLU A 58 12.39 -0.90 15.86
CA GLU A 58 12.76 -0.55 14.48
C GLU A 58 11.56 -0.55 13.55
N LEU A 59 10.74 -1.62 13.58
CA LEU A 59 9.55 -1.70 12.72
C LEU A 59 8.53 -0.61 13.06
N ALA A 60 8.40 -0.24 14.33
CA ALA A 60 7.46 0.78 14.77
C ALA A 60 7.90 2.18 14.34
N VAL A 61 9.20 2.49 14.49
CA VAL A 61 9.81 3.73 14.01
C VAL A 61 9.63 3.87 12.50
N ALA A 62 9.98 2.83 11.73
CA ALA A 62 9.85 2.84 10.28
C ALA A 62 8.39 2.94 9.80
N ALA A 63 7.44 2.43 10.59
CA ALA A 63 6.01 2.55 10.31
C ALA A 63 5.36 3.82 10.87
N GLY A 64 6.08 4.66 11.61
CA GLY A 64 5.55 5.88 12.22
C GLY A 64 4.52 5.63 13.33
N VAL A 65 4.67 4.55 14.09
CA VAL A 65 3.76 4.19 15.20
C VAL A 65 4.54 3.93 16.49
N GLY A 66 3.87 3.99 17.64
CA GLY A 66 4.48 3.57 18.90
C GLY A 66 4.68 2.04 18.99
N SER A 67 5.81 1.58 19.51
CA SER A 67 6.14 0.14 19.61
C SER A 67 5.09 -0.67 20.40
N ALA A 68 4.51 -0.09 21.45
CA ALA A 68 3.42 -0.73 22.21
C ALA A 68 2.17 -0.95 21.34
N LYS A 69 1.83 0.02 20.49
CA LYS A 69 0.69 -0.06 19.56
C LYS A 69 0.94 -1.11 18.48
N LEU A 70 2.15 -1.12 17.91
CA LEU A 70 2.57 -2.15 16.95
C LEU A 70 2.46 -3.55 17.55
N ARG A 71 2.99 -3.78 18.76
CA ARG A 71 2.89 -5.11 19.41
C ARG A 71 1.43 -5.52 19.63
N LYS A 72 0.57 -4.59 20.05
CA LYS A 72 -0.87 -4.84 20.19
C LYS A 72 -1.50 -5.20 18.85
N ASP A 73 -1.17 -4.50 17.78
CA ASP A 73 -1.71 -4.78 16.44
C ASP A 73 -1.25 -6.13 15.91
N LEU A 74 0.03 -6.46 16.09
CA LEU A 74 0.54 -7.77 15.66
C LEU A 74 -0.05 -8.90 16.51
N SER A 75 -0.42 -8.68 17.77
CA SER A 75 -1.02 -9.74 18.60
C SER A 75 -2.31 -10.36 18.02
N PHE A 76 -3.03 -9.63 17.17
CA PHE A 76 -4.21 -10.15 16.45
C PHE A 76 -3.86 -11.22 15.41
N LEU A 77 -2.60 -11.30 14.96
CA LEU A 77 -2.13 -12.30 14.00
C LEU A 77 -1.69 -13.60 14.68
N GLY A 78 -1.73 -13.67 16.02
CA GLY A 78 -1.24 -14.79 16.81
C GLY A 78 0.25 -14.66 17.18
N PRO A 79 0.95 -15.77 17.46
CA PRO A 79 2.37 -15.75 17.79
C PRO A 79 3.22 -15.39 16.57
N ASN A 80 3.90 -14.23 16.58
CA ASN A 80 4.61 -13.72 15.38
C ASN A 80 6.06 -13.35 15.62
N GLY A 81 6.58 -13.46 16.84
CA GLY A 81 7.96 -13.09 17.16
C GLY A 81 8.43 -13.76 18.44
N VAL A 82 9.72 -13.64 18.70
CA VAL A 82 10.35 -14.17 19.91
C VAL A 82 10.82 -13.00 20.76
N ARG A 83 10.44 -13.00 22.05
CA ARG A 83 10.82 -11.96 23.01
C ARG A 83 12.35 -11.86 23.05
N GLY A 84 12.89 -10.66 22.82
CA GLY A 84 14.33 -10.41 22.80
C GLY A 84 15.03 -10.71 21.47
N VAL A 85 14.33 -11.25 20.47
CA VAL A 85 14.89 -11.52 19.13
C VAL A 85 14.23 -10.62 18.08
N GLY A 86 12.90 -10.48 18.12
CA GLY A 86 12.15 -9.70 17.13
C GLY A 86 11.28 -10.57 16.23
N TYR A 87 11.02 -10.08 15.03
CA TYR A 87 10.15 -10.68 14.03
C TYR A 87 10.96 -11.13 12.83
N ASP A 88 10.71 -12.34 12.36
CA ASP A 88 11.15 -12.80 11.04
C ASP A 88 10.38 -12.02 9.97
N VAL A 89 11.10 -11.25 9.15
CA VAL A 89 10.51 -10.30 8.19
C VAL A 89 9.64 -11.04 7.19
N ALA A 90 10.13 -12.14 6.62
CA ALA A 90 9.39 -12.91 5.62
C ALA A 90 8.16 -13.59 6.22
N LYS A 91 8.29 -14.21 7.40
CA LYS A 91 7.14 -14.86 8.06
C LYS A 91 6.08 -13.85 8.49
N LEU A 92 6.49 -12.72 9.05
CA LEU A 92 5.56 -11.68 9.48
C LEU A 92 4.84 -11.07 8.28
N ARG A 93 5.57 -10.80 7.20
CA ARG A 93 5.01 -10.33 5.93
C ARG A 93 3.92 -11.26 5.41
N ASN A 94 4.23 -12.54 5.24
CA ASN A 94 3.28 -13.53 4.72
C ASN A 94 2.03 -13.63 5.60
N ARG A 95 2.20 -13.55 6.92
CA ARG A 95 1.08 -13.59 7.86
C ARG A 95 0.19 -12.34 7.79
N ILE A 96 0.77 -11.17 7.56
CA ILE A 96 -0.01 -9.96 7.32
C ILE A 96 -0.73 -10.05 5.97
N GLU A 97 -0.07 -10.54 4.91
CA GLU A 97 -0.70 -10.77 3.61
C GLU A 97 -1.89 -11.73 3.71
N ASP A 98 -1.75 -12.84 4.43
CA ASP A 98 -2.82 -13.80 4.72
C ASP A 98 -4.02 -13.13 5.39
N VAL A 99 -3.78 -12.33 6.43
CA VAL A 99 -4.85 -11.68 7.21
C VAL A 99 -5.55 -10.58 6.41
N LEU A 100 -4.81 -9.91 5.51
CA LEU A 100 -5.36 -8.92 4.58
C LEU A 100 -6.01 -9.56 3.35
N GLY A 101 -5.98 -10.89 3.21
CA GLY A 101 -6.59 -11.60 2.07
C GLY A 101 -5.79 -11.48 0.76
N LEU A 102 -4.50 -11.13 0.84
CA LEU A 102 -3.65 -10.88 -0.33
C LEU A 102 -2.94 -12.13 -0.86
N ALA A 103 -3.03 -13.27 -0.17
CA ALA A 103 -2.27 -14.48 -0.48
C ALA A 103 -2.52 -15.03 -1.90
N ASP A 104 -3.78 -15.01 -2.35
CA ASP A 104 -4.17 -15.50 -3.68
C ASP A 104 -4.07 -14.40 -4.77
N GLY A 105 -3.72 -13.18 -4.37
CA GLY A 105 -3.79 -12.00 -5.21
C GLY A 105 -5.23 -11.59 -5.56
N HIS A 106 -5.37 -10.38 -6.08
CA HIS A 106 -6.64 -9.80 -6.48
C HIS A 106 -6.62 -9.44 -7.95
N ARG A 107 -7.67 -9.87 -8.65
CA ARG A 107 -7.92 -9.53 -10.06
C ARG A 107 -8.75 -8.26 -10.08
N VAL A 108 -8.21 -7.22 -10.70
CA VAL A 108 -8.79 -5.88 -10.72
C VAL A 108 -9.27 -5.55 -12.12
N ILE A 109 -10.51 -5.08 -12.24
CA ILE A 109 -10.99 -4.42 -13.46
C ILE A 109 -11.10 -2.91 -13.22
N LEU A 110 -10.89 -2.12 -14.26
CA LEU A 110 -11.03 -0.67 -14.25
C LEU A 110 -12.17 -0.26 -15.18
N VAL A 111 -13.08 0.57 -14.70
CA VAL A 111 -14.15 1.19 -15.52
C VAL A 111 -13.92 2.70 -15.59
N GLY A 112 -13.74 3.21 -16.80
CA GLY A 112 -13.37 4.59 -17.11
C GLY A 112 -11.88 4.72 -17.46
N ALA A 113 -11.53 4.64 -18.72
CA ALA A 113 -10.20 4.82 -19.30
C ALA A 113 -9.89 6.29 -19.66
N GLY A 114 -10.38 7.24 -18.86
CA GLY A 114 -9.99 8.65 -18.90
C GLY A 114 -8.58 8.90 -18.32
N ASN A 115 -8.24 10.16 -18.06
CA ASN A 115 -6.90 10.53 -17.56
C ASN A 115 -6.50 9.79 -16.27
N LEU A 116 -7.37 9.78 -15.27
CA LEU A 116 -7.12 9.10 -13.99
C LEU A 116 -7.03 7.58 -14.18
N GLY A 117 -7.99 6.99 -14.91
CA GLY A 117 -8.01 5.55 -15.14
C GLY A 117 -6.75 5.05 -15.85
N ARG A 118 -6.29 5.76 -16.89
CA ARG A 118 -5.04 5.42 -17.59
C ARG A 118 -3.82 5.50 -16.67
N ALA A 119 -3.76 6.52 -15.80
CA ALA A 119 -2.68 6.64 -14.81
C ALA A 119 -2.70 5.48 -13.81
N LEU A 120 -3.87 5.08 -13.32
CA LEU A 120 -4.02 3.94 -12.41
C LEU A 120 -3.67 2.60 -13.07
N ALA A 121 -4.06 2.40 -14.34
CA ALA A 121 -3.74 1.18 -15.09
C ALA A 121 -2.22 1.00 -15.26
N GLY A 122 -1.47 2.10 -15.43
CA GLY A 122 -0.01 2.08 -15.52
C GLY A 122 0.72 2.04 -14.17
N TYR A 123 0.01 2.08 -13.05
CA TYR A 123 0.64 2.16 -11.73
C TYR A 123 1.17 0.80 -11.27
N GLY A 124 2.46 0.56 -11.46
CA GLY A 124 3.13 -0.69 -11.07
C GLY A 124 3.12 -1.00 -9.56
N GLY A 125 2.69 -0.07 -8.71
CA GLY A 125 2.53 -0.31 -7.28
C GLY A 125 1.38 -1.27 -6.94
N PHE A 126 0.40 -1.45 -7.82
CA PHE A 126 -0.69 -2.42 -7.64
C PHE A 126 -0.17 -3.85 -7.76
N SER A 127 0.52 -4.19 -8.86
CA SER A 127 1.04 -5.55 -9.08
C SER A 127 2.02 -5.98 -7.98
N ARG A 128 2.86 -5.06 -7.48
CA ARG A 128 3.79 -5.32 -6.36
C ARG A 128 3.08 -5.63 -5.04
N ARG A 129 1.80 -5.27 -4.91
CA ARG A 129 0.97 -5.47 -3.72
C ARG A 129 -0.08 -6.57 -3.92
N GLY A 130 0.06 -7.39 -4.95
CA GLY A 130 -0.86 -8.49 -5.24
C GLY A 130 -2.13 -8.08 -5.99
N PHE A 131 -2.19 -6.88 -6.57
CA PHE A 131 -3.33 -6.42 -7.35
C PHE A 131 -2.99 -6.41 -8.83
N THR A 132 -3.53 -7.36 -9.59
CA THR A 132 -3.30 -7.48 -11.03
C THR A 132 -4.46 -6.88 -11.81
N MET A 133 -4.20 -5.87 -12.62
CA MET A 133 -5.18 -5.35 -13.57
C MET A 133 -5.41 -6.42 -14.66
N VAL A 134 -6.66 -6.85 -14.84
CA VAL A 134 -7.05 -7.90 -15.79
C VAL A 134 -7.99 -7.41 -16.89
N GLY A 135 -8.56 -6.21 -16.75
CA GLY A 135 -9.45 -5.63 -17.77
C GLY A 135 -9.68 -4.14 -17.56
N ILE A 136 -9.88 -3.43 -18.67
CA ILE A 136 -10.19 -2.00 -18.69
C ILE A 136 -11.42 -1.81 -19.58
N PHE A 137 -12.39 -1.03 -19.10
CA PHE A 137 -13.66 -0.80 -19.77
C PHE A 137 -13.94 0.70 -19.94
N ASP A 138 -14.49 1.08 -21.08
CA ASP A 138 -14.96 2.44 -21.36
C ASP A 138 -16.13 2.40 -22.35
N ASN A 139 -16.93 3.48 -22.43
CA ASN A 139 -18.01 3.62 -23.39
C ASN A 139 -17.69 4.61 -24.52
N ASP A 140 -16.56 5.33 -24.44
CA ASP A 140 -16.09 6.24 -25.48
C ASP A 140 -15.55 5.43 -26.69
N PRO A 141 -16.20 5.48 -27.86
CA PRO A 141 -15.75 4.79 -29.05
C PRO A 141 -14.34 5.18 -29.50
N ALA A 142 -13.85 6.37 -29.11
CA ALA A 142 -12.50 6.81 -29.44
C ALA A 142 -11.41 6.09 -28.62
N VAL A 143 -11.77 5.52 -27.46
CA VAL A 143 -10.83 4.85 -26.55
C VAL A 143 -10.97 3.33 -26.62
N ILE A 144 -12.16 2.82 -26.94
CA ILE A 144 -12.39 1.38 -27.11
C ILE A 144 -11.42 0.79 -28.15
N GLY A 145 -10.77 -0.32 -27.79
CA GLY A 145 -9.78 -1.00 -28.62
C GLY A 145 -8.34 -0.51 -28.47
N ALA A 146 -8.13 0.67 -27.85
CA ALA A 146 -6.79 1.18 -27.53
C ALA A 146 -6.08 0.28 -26.51
N SER A 147 -4.74 0.32 -26.51
CA SER A 147 -3.91 -0.36 -25.52
C SER A 147 -3.51 0.60 -24.41
N VAL A 148 -3.79 0.24 -23.16
CA VAL A 148 -3.41 0.98 -21.96
C VAL A 148 -2.70 0.00 -21.03
N ALA A 149 -1.44 0.28 -20.70
CA ALA A 149 -0.60 -0.59 -19.88
C ALA A 149 -0.55 -2.07 -20.36
N GLY A 150 -0.64 -2.29 -21.67
CA GLY A 150 -0.64 -3.62 -22.28
C GLY A 150 -2.00 -4.32 -22.30
N LEU A 151 -3.06 -3.71 -21.75
CA LEU A 151 -4.43 -4.22 -21.80
C LEU A 151 -5.24 -3.46 -22.86
N ARG A 152 -6.06 -4.20 -23.61
CA ARG A 152 -7.01 -3.58 -24.55
C ARG A 152 -8.22 -3.05 -23.78
N VAL A 153 -8.62 -1.82 -24.08
CA VAL A 153 -9.87 -1.23 -23.56
C VAL A 153 -11.06 -1.91 -24.25
N LEU A 154 -11.96 -2.47 -23.45
CA LEU A 154 -13.19 -3.12 -23.88
C LEU A 154 -14.38 -2.16 -23.74
N ASP A 155 -15.42 -2.40 -24.53
CA ASP A 155 -16.69 -1.69 -24.37
C ASP A 155 -17.36 -2.08 -23.04
N THR A 156 -17.89 -1.12 -22.29
CA THR A 156 -18.70 -1.36 -21.09
C THR A 156 -19.90 -2.27 -21.33
N ALA A 157 -20.45 -2.33 -22.55
CA ALA A 157 -21.48 -3.31 -22.91
C ALA A 157 -21.02 -4.77 -22.72
N ARG A 158 -19.71 -5.03 -22.69
CA ARG A 158 -19.11 -6.35 -22.41
C ARG A 158 -18.81 -6.59 -20.94
N LEU A 159 -19.16 -5.68 -20.03
CA LEU A 159 -18.80 -5.76 -18.62
C LEU A 159 -19.31 -7.06 -17.98
N ARG A 160 -20.60 -7.38 -18.12
CA ARG A 160 -21.20 -8.59 -17.53
C ARG A 160 -20.55 -9.90 -18.00
N PRO A 161 -20.41 -10.19 -19.31
CA PRO A 161 -19.71 -11.40 -19.74
C PRO A 161 -18.22 -11.40 -19.35
N ALA A 162 -17.57 -10.24 -19.37
CA ALA A 162 -16.16 -10.15 -18.98
C ALA A 162 -15.95 -10.38 -17.48
N VAL A 163 -16.88 -9.99 -16.60
CA VAL A 163 -16.80 -10.32 -15.16
C VAL A 163 -16.85 -11.83 -14.95
N ALA A 164 -17.66 -12.56 -15.71
CA ALA A 164 -17.70 -14.03 -15.62
C ALA A 164 -16.39 -14.70 -16.08
N GLU A 165 -15.76 -14.18 -17.14
CA GLU A 165 -14.51 -14.70 -17.69
C GLU A 165 -13.28 -14.29 -16.85
N LEU A 166 -13.22 -13.02 -16.48
CA LEU A 166 -12.10 -12.42 -15.78
C LEU A 166 -12.18 -12.59 -14.26
N ALA A 167 -13.29 -13.11 -13.72
CA ALA A 167 -13.54 -13.32 -12.30
C ALA A 167 -12.86 -12.27 -11.38
N PRO A 168 -13.13 -10.96 -11.59
CA PRO A 168 -12.48 -9.93 -10.82
C PRO A 168 -12.95 -9.96 -9.37
N THR A 169 -12.02 -9.76 -8.45
CA THR A 169 -12.33 -9.62 -7.02
C THR A 169 -12.60 -8.18 -6.64
N ILE A 170 -12.10 -7.22 -7.42
CA ILE A 170 -12.23 -5.78 -7.17
C ILE A 170 -12.51 -5.04 -8.49
N ALA A 171 -13.42 -4.08 -8.46
CA ALA A 171 -13.58 -3.09 -9.53
C ALA A 171 -13.12 -1.70 -9.07
N VAL A 172 -12.39 -1.00 -9.94
CA VAL A 172 -12.02 0.40 -9.76
C VAL A 172 -12.86 1.25 -10.70
N VAL A 173 -13.52 2.27 -10.17
CA VAL A 173 -14.42 3.16 -10.93
C VAL A 173 -13.83 4.56 -10.98
N THR A 174 -13.51 5.00 -12.19
CA THR A 174 -12.92 6.32 -12.49
C THR A 174 -13.71 7.07 -13.58
N VAL A 175 -15.02 6.83 -13.64
CA VAL A 175 -15.94 7.52 -14.55
C VAL A 175 -16.39 8.87 -13.97
N PRO A 176 -16.94 9.79 -14.80
CA PRO A 176 -17.58 11.01 -14.31
C PRO A 176 -18.74 10.72 -13.35
N ASP A 177 -19.00 11.66 -12.43
CA ASP A 177 -19.99 11.53 -11.36
C ASP A 177 -21.40 11.14 -11.84
N ALA A 178 -21.82 11.72 -12.97
CA ALA A 178 -23.13 11.43 -13.56
C ALA A 178 -23.29 9.96 -14.00
N ALA A 179 -22.19 9.26 -14.25
CA ALA A 179 -22.20 7.85 -14.69
C ALA A 179 -21.88 6.86 -13.54
N ALA A 180 -21.40 7.34 -12.39
CA ALA A 180 -20.84 6.49 -11.34
C ALA A 180 -21.86 5.49 -10.76
N GLN A 181 -23.10 5.92 -10.51
CA GLN A 181 -24.15 5.02 -9.99
C GLN A 181 -24.53 3.93 -10.98
N ALA A 182 -24.75 4.28 -12.25
CA ALA A 182 -25.14 3.31 -13.28
C ALA A 182 -24.06 2.23 -13.47
N VAL A 183 -22.78 2.63 -13.53
CA VAL A 183 -21.66 1.68 -13.59
C VAL A 183 -21.59 0.79 -12.35
N CYS A 184 -21.83 1.37 -11.17
CA CYS A 184 -21.86 0.61 -9.92
C CYS A 184 -22.98 -0.45 -9.95
N ASP A 185 -24.18 -0.08 -10.40
CA ASP A 185 -25.32 -1.00 -10.51
C ASP A 185 -25.01 -2.16 -11.47
N GLU A 186 -24.37 -1.89 -12.61
CA GLU A 186 -23.96 -2.93 -13.56
C GLU A 186 -22.91 -3.88 -12.98
N LEU A 187 -21.92 -3.34 -12.25
CA LEU A 187 -20.89 -4.14 -11.56
C LEU A 187 -21.53 -5.06 -10.51
N VAL A 188 -22.45 -4.53 -9.70
CA VAL A 188 -23.18 -5.30 -8.69
C VAL A 188 -24.04 -6.38 -9.34
N ALA A 189 -24.77 -6.04 -10.42
CA ALA A 189 -25.56 -7.01 -11.17
C ALA A 189 -24.71 -8.09 -11.86
N ALA A 190 -23.45 -7.79 -12.18
CA ALA A 190 -22.47 -8.75 -12.67
C ALA A 190 -21.83 -9.61 -11.57
N GLY A 191 -22.07 -9.29 -10.30
CA GLY A 191 -21.60 -10.08 -9.14
C GLY A 191 -20.34 -9.54 -8.48
N VAL A 192 -19.88 -8.34 -8.82
CA VAL A 192 -18.73 -7.70 -8.15
C VAL A 192 -19.16 -7.20 -6.76
N GLN A 193 -18.39 -7.57 -5.73
CA GLN A 193 -18.71 -7.27 -4.33
C GLN A 193 -17.81 -6.20 -3.70
N CYS A 194 -16.65 -5.90 -4.30
CA CYS A 194 -15.71 -4.91 -3.77
C CYS A 194 -15.44 -3.84 -4.83
N ILE A 195 -15.74 -2.59 -4.50
CA ILE A 195 -15.63 -1.45 -5.44
C ILE A 195 -14.78 -0.35 -4.80
N LEU A 196 -13.76 0.11 -5.53
CA LEU A 196 -13.01 1.32 -5.23
C LEU A 196 -13.48 2.44 -6.17
N SER A 197 -14.20 3.42 -5.64
CA SER A 197 -14.71 4.55 -6.43
C SER A 197 -13.88 5.81 -6.20
N PHE A 198 -13.47 6.46 -7.29
CA PHE A 198 -12.87 7.79 -7.29
C PHE A 198 -13.88 8.90 -7.56
N SER A 199 -15.17 8.57 -7.71
CA SER A 199 -16.24 9.57 -7.76
C SER A 199 -16.62 9.99 -6.33
N PRO A 200 -16.73 11.31 -6.02
CA PRO A 200 -17.19 11.81 -4.73
C PRO A 200 -18.66 11.48 -4.42
N VAL A 201 -19.42 10.96 -5.38
CA VAL A 201 -20.84 10.62 -5.22
C VAL A 201 -21.03 9.51 -4.16
N ASN A 202 -22.08 9.65 -3.36
CA ASN A 202 -22.55 8.58 -2.47
C ASN A 202 -23.26 7.52 -3.33
N LEU A 203 -22.62 6.37 -3.54
CA LEU A 203 -23.18 5.27 -4.30
C LEU A 203 -24.18 4.46 -3.45
N ALA A 204 -25.36 4.21 -3.98
CA ALA A 204 -26.34 3.30 -3.39
C ALA A 204 -25.98 1.87 -3.78
N VAL A 205 -25.68 1.01 -2.80
CA VAL A 205 -25.33 -0.39 -3.01
C VAL A 205 -26.01 -1.30 -1.99
N PRO A 206 -26.24 -2.59 -2.32
CA PRO A 206 -26.70 -3.58 -1.35
C PRO A 206 -25.69 -3.78 -0.20
N ALA A 207 -26.16 -4.23 0.96
CA ALA A 207 -25.31 -4.49 2.14
C ALA A 207 -24.24 -5.59 1.92
N THR A 208 -24.36 -6.39 0.85
CA THR A 208 -23.37 -7.40 0.47
C THR A 208 -22.20 -6.84 -0.34
N VAL A 209 -22.22 -5.55 -0.68
CA VAL A 209 -21.22 -4.88 -1.51
C VAL A 209 -20.48 -3.85 -0.67
N GLU A 210 -19.16 -3.97 -0.64
CA GLU A 210 -18.27 -3.02 0.02
C GLU A 210 -17.81 -1.98 -1.00
N VAL A 211 -18.05 -0.70 -0.69
CA VAL A 211 -17.61 0.44 -1.51
C VAL A 211 -16.64 1.29 -0.72
N ARG A 212 -15.38 1.32 -1.17
CA ARG A 212 -14.38 2.26 -0.68
C ARG A 212 -14.32 3.47 -1.61
N ARG A 213 -14.49 4.66 -1.05
CA ARG A 213 -14.37 5.92 -1.81
C ARG A 213 -13.02 6.57 -1.57
N VAL A 214 -12.49 7.19 -2.62
CA VAL A 214 -11.27 8.00 -2.60
C VAL A 214 -11.61 9.36 -3.19
N ASP A 215 -11.65 10.37 -2.32
CA ASP A 215 -11.81 11.77 -2.73
C ASP A 215 -10.49 12.50 -2.49
N LEU A 216 -9.70 12.65 -3.54
CA LEU A 216 -8.40 13.31 -3.47
C LEU A 216 -8.52 14.79 -3.08
N ALA A 217 -9.66 15.45 -3.36
CA ALA A 217 -9.86 16.84 -3.00
C ALA A 217 -10.05 16.98 -1.48
N VAL A 218 -10.81 16.08 -0.85
CA VAL A 218 -10.96 16.03 0.61
C VAL A 218 -9.61 15.78 1.30
N GLU A 219 -8.77 14.89 0.76
CA GLU A 219 -7.42 14.67 1.27
C GLU A 219 -6.55 15.94 1.24
N LEU A 220 -6.61 16.71 0.14
CA LEU A 220 -5.92 18.00 0.03
C LEU A 220 -6.47 19.06 1.01
N GLN A 221 -7.79 19.09 1.22
CA GLN A 221 -8.42 19.99 2.20
C GLN A 221 -7.94 19.69 3.62
N MET A 222 -7.82 18.42 3.99
CA MET A 222 -7.27 18.01 5.29
C MET A 222 -5.82 18.47 5.47
N LEU A 223 -4.99 18.34 4.42
CA LEU A 223 -3.62 18.86 4.45
C LEU A 223 -3.58 20.39 4.60
N SER A 224 -4.49 21.10 3.92
CA SER A 224 -4.61 22.56 4.05
C SER A 224 -4.98 22.97 5.48
N PHE A 225 -5.90 22.24 6.12
CA PHE A 225 -6.28 22.48 7.51
C PHE A 225 -5.11 22.26 8.47
N GLU A 226 -4.35 21.17 8.31
CA GLU A 226 -3.21 20.86 9.17
C GLU A 226 -2.10 21.92 9.05
N ARG A 227 -1.88 22.46 7.84
CA ARG A 227 -0.97 23.59 7.63
C ARG A 227 -1.44 24.86 8.32
N ALA A 228 -2.73 25.20 8.21
CA ALA A 228 -3.29 26.37 8.89
C ALA A 228 -3.17 26.25 10.41
N ARG A 229 -3.49 25.07 10.96
CA ARG A 229 -3.36 24.77 12.39
C ARG A 229 -1.92 24.87 12.90
N SER A 230 -0.96 24.35 12.14
CA SER A 230 0.46 24.41 12.49
C SER A 230 0.98 25.85 12.49
N ALA A 231 0.59 26.65 11.50
CA ALA A 231 0.97 28.06 11.41
C ALA A 231 0.40 28.91 12.57
N GLU A 232 -0.82 28.61 13.04
CA GLU A 232 -1.42 29.30 14.19
C GLU A 232 -0.71 28.95 15.52
N LEU A 233 -0.27 27.70 15.67
CA LEU A 233 0.55 27.29 16.81
C LEU A 233 1.93 27.97 16.81
N GLU A 234 2.58 28.06 15.65
CA GLU A 234 3.84 28.80 15.48
C GLU A 234 3.68 30.30 15.77
N ALA A 235 2.53 30.90 15.44
CA ALA A 235 2.24 32.30 15.74
C ALA A 235 1.88 32.57 17.22
N THR A 236 1.48 31.55 17.96
CA THR A 236 1.04 31.66 19.37
C THR A 236 2.16 31.34 20.36
N GLU A 237 3.29 30.80 19.92
CA GLU A 237 4.50 30.69 20.75
C GLU A 237 5.17 32.07 20.86
N PRO A 238 5.15 32.76 22.03
CA PRO A 238 5.90 33.99 22.19
C PRO A 238 7.39 33.63 22.18
N ALA A 239 8.20 34.51 21.57
CA ALA A 239 9.66 34.49 21.55
C ALA A 239 10.25 34.36 22.97
N ALA A 240 10.36 33.13 23.47
CA ALA A 240 11.04 32.79 24.72
C ALA A 240 12.54 32.53 24.44
N THR A 241 13.18 33.41 23.67
CA THR A 241 14.64 33.37 23.44
C THR A 241 15.29 34.75 23.53
N GLU A 242 14.65 35.72 24.20
CA GLU A 242 15.21 37.06 24.37
C GLU A 242 15.05 37.58 25.81
N ARG A 243 15.39 36.76 26.82
CA ARG A 243 15.62 37.22 28.20
C ARG A 243 16.73 36.44 28.92
N VAL A 244 17.95 36.49 28.39
CA VAL A 244 19.18 36.37 29.21
C VAL A 244 20.26 37.30 28.63
N ALA A 245 19.96 38.60 28.55
CA ALA A 245 20.94 39.60 28.17
C ALA A 245 20.63 40.95 28.85
N ALA A 246 20.70 40.98 30.18
CA ALA A 246 20.99 42.20 30.94
C ALA A 246 21.19 41.89 32.43
N GLY A 247 22.45 41.94 32.88
CA GLY A 247 22.83 42.37 34.22
C GLY A 247 23.05 41.29 35.28
N GLU A 248 24.30 40.85 35.45
CA GLU A 248 25.05 41.13 36.69
C GLU A 248 26.54 40.78 36.53
N THR A 249 27.38 41.76 36.85
CA THR A 249 28.84 41.69 36.87
C THR A 249 29.33 41.03 38.16
N VAL A 250 30.28 40.10 38.05
CA VAL A 250 31.23 39.80 39.14
C VAL A 250 32.63 39.55 38.58
N HIS A 251 33.57 40.36 39.05
CA HIS A 251 35.02 40.24 38.88
C HIS A 251 35.57 39.00 39.61
N ALA A 252 36.54 38.28 39.00
CA ALA A 252 37.79 37.81 39.64
C ALA A 252 38.68 37.06 38.62
N VAL A 253 39.85 37.62 38.26
CA VAL A 253 41.22 37.23 38.69
C VAL A 253 41.90 36.12 37.85
N SER A 254 43.01 36.56 37.25
CA SER A 254 44.20 35.92 36.68
C SER A 254 44.53 34.46 37.05
N THR A 255 44.99 33.65 36.08
CA THR A 255 46.42 33.36 35.77
C THR A 255 46.53 32.28 34.66
N PRO A 256 47.46 32.39 33.69
CA PRO A 256 47.66 31.42 32.62
C PRO A 256 48.81 30.43 32.91
N ILE A 257 48.61 29.16 32.57
CA ILE A 257 49.63 28.13 32.34
C ILE A 257 49.16 27.42 31.07
N GLY A 258 49.89 27.22 29.98
CA GLY A 258 51.28 27.41 29.61
C GLY A 258 51.48 26.53 28.37
N ARG A 259 52.06 27.10 27.30
CA ARG A 259 52.93 26.50 26.25
C ARG A 259 52.91 24.95 26.09
N ARG A 260 52.95 24.32 24.91
CA ARG A 260 53.51 24.70 23.59
C ARG A 260 53.34 23.51 22.62
N MET A 261 53.21 23.82 21.33
CA MET A 261 53.91 23.27 20.15
C MET A 261 53.90 21.75 19.87
N ALA A 262 53.32 21.38 18.72
CA ALA A 262 54.00 21.12 17.43
C ALA A 262 52.91 20.69 16.42
N GLY A 263 52.84 21.09 15.16
CA GLY A 263 53.79 21.73 14.27
C GLY A 263 54.01 20.84 13.03
N ARG A 264 53.21 21.05 11.96
CA ARG A 264 53.52 20.94 10.50
C ARG A 264 52.23 20.69 9.71
N ALA A 265 51.73 21.67 8.95
CA ALA A 265 52.20 22.20 7.67
C ALA A 265 51.49 21.50 6.48
N ALA A 266 50.68 22.31 5.81
CA ALA A 266 49.90 22.01 4.61
C ALA A 266 50.78 21.78 3.37
N HIS A 267 50.29 20.96 2.43
CA HIS A 267 50.33 21.28 1.00
C HIS A 267 49.42 20.35 0.19
N GLN A 268 48.42 20.94 -0.47
CA GLN A 268 47.88 20.48 -1.75
C GLN A 268 48.64 21.28 -2.84
N PRO A 269 48.84 20.74 -4.05
CA PRO A 269 47.89 21.07 -5.12
C PRO A 269 47.62 19.95 -6.15
N THR A 270 46.62 20.24 -6.97
CA THR A 270 45.89 19.51 -8.03
C THR A 270 46.68 19.33 -9.35
N PRO A 271 46.06 19.06 -10.53
CA PRO A 271 45.57 17.79 -11.06
C PRO A 271 46.30 17.38 -12.39
N ARG A 272 46.09 16.17 -12.93
CA ARG A 272 46.50 15.84 -14.32
C ARG A 272 45.43 15.10 -15.12
N LYS A 273 45.30 15.56 -16.38
CA LYS A 273 44.37 15.17 -17.45
C LYS A 273 44.84 13.92 -18.23
N THR A 274 43.85 13.15 -18.70
CA THR A 274 43.69 12.47 -20.01
C THR A 274 44.82 11.62 -20.62
N THR A 275 44.53 10.37 -21.00
CA THR A 275 44.29 9.97 -22.41
C THR A 275 43.91 8.49 -22.54
N SER A 276 43.16 8.23 -23.60
CA SER A 276 42.63 6.99 -24.20
C SER A 276 43.68 5.94 -24.60
N HIS A 277 43.29 4.66 -24.65
CA HIS A 277 43.55 3.78 -25.80
C HIS A 277 42.66 2.52 -25.80
N SER A 278 42.45 2.02 -27.01
CA SER A 278 41.46 1.06 -27.53
C SER A 278 42.08 -0.29 -27.93
N ALA A 279 41.21 -1.31 -28.07
CA ALA A 279 41.35 -2.58 -28.82
C ALA A 279 42.34 -3.63 -28.23
N THR A 280 42.06 -4.94 -28.22
CA THR A 280 41.75 -5.80 -29.39
C THR A 280 41.17 -7.16 -28.94
N GLU A 281 40.27 -7.72 -29.75
CA GLU A 281 39.82 -9.14 -29.74
C GLU A 281 40.96 -10.13 -30.07
N PRO A 282 40.71 -11.45 -29.89
CA PRO A 282 40.72 -12.28 -31.09
C PRO A 282 39.56 -13.29 -31.20
N THR A 283 39.29 -13.64 -32.45
CA THR A 283 38.30 -14.58 -32.99
C THR A 283 38.76 -16.05 -32.96
N SER A 284 37.80 -17.00 -32.97
CA SER A 284 37.65 -18.06 -34.01
C SER A 284 37.29 -19.50 -33.53
N LYS A 285 36.36 -20.11 -34.30
CA LYS A 285 35.89 -21.52 -34.44
C LYS A 285 34.85 -22.00 -33.41
N GLY A 286 33.65 -22.51 -33.74
CA GLY A 286 33.02 -22.96 -34.99
C GLY A 286 32.49 -24.39 -34.81
N SER A 287 31.18 -24.65 -34.97
CA SER A 287 30.65 -25.87 -35.61
C SER A 287 29.13 -25.81 -35.80
N VAL A 288 28.73 -26.19 -37.02
CA VAL A 288 27.40 -26.54 -37.52
C VAL A 288 27.04 -27.97 -37.07
N VAL A 289 25.74 -28.32 -37.03
CA VAL A 289 25.12 -29.52 -37.66
C VAL A 289 23.64 -29.63 -37.25
N ALA A 290 22.76 -29.69 -38.26
CA ALA A 290 21.35 -30.04 -38.22
C ALA A 290 21.17 -31.57 -38.44
N PRO A 291 19.97 -32.15 -38.43
CA PRO A 291 18.92 -31.88 -39.44
C PRO A 291 17.63 -31.29 -38.86
#